data_AF-A0A969YZA3-F1
#
_entry.id   AF-A0A969YZA3-F1
#
_cell.length_a   1.000
_cell.length_b   1.000
_cell.length_c   1.000
_cell.angle_alpha   90.00
_cell.angle_beta   90.00
_cell.angle_gamma   90.00
#
_symmetry.space_group_name_H-M   'P 1'
#
loop_
_entity.id
_entity.type
_entity.pdbx_description
1 polymer ?
#
loop_
_entity_poly.entity_id
_entity_poly.type
_entity_poly.pdbx_seq_one_letter_code
_entity_poly.pdbx_strand_id
1 'polypeptide(L)'
;MLDNIYILRDIINIAGGHIVGRKKLQKIIYIIQQLCNPFNNPYEYRWNYYGVFSEELASEIHTGKVFGIFGENYIDEYGYRTYVIEVIDSSNLSDIEKNKQLKSIVEFLVSKEPRVLEVISSIMYFQSRGLDKLEIEKKLNELKGHLSSFFECAFTAQEELQILMGEV
;
A
#
# COMPACT_ATOMS: atom_id res chain seq x y z
N MET A 1 -12.21 14.29 -10.57
CA MET A 1 -11.97 13.06 -11.38
C MET A 1 -10.49 12.68 -11.41
N LEU A 2 -9.56 13.64 -11.31
CA LEU A 2 -8.11 13.37 -11.17
C LEU A 2 -7.59 13.47 -9.73
N ASP A 3 -8.45 13.81 -8.77
CA ASP A 3 -8.01 14.20 -7.43
C ASP A 3 -7.26 13.06 -6.72
N ASN A 4 -7.81 11.84 -6.73
CA ASN A 4 -7.12 10.67 -6.21
C ASN A 4 -5.82 10.34 -6.97
N ILE A 5 -5.76 10.60 -8.28
CA ILE A 5 -4.53 10.39 -9.07
C ILE A 5 -3.41 11.33 -8.59
N TYR A 6 -3.73 12.58 -8.27
CA TYR A 6 -2.75 13.51 -7.70
C TYR A 6 -2.34 13.13 -6.28
N ILE A 7 -3.27 12.60 -5.48
CA ILE A 7 -2.96 12.05 -4.14
C ILE A 7 -2.01 10.84 -4.27
N LEU A 8 -2.29 9.92 -5.21
CA LEU A 8 -1.41 8.78 -5.51
C LEU A 8 -0.02 9.23 -5.96
N ARG A 9 0.05 10.26 -6.81
CA ARG A 9 1.32 10.86 -7.23
C ARG A 9 2.12 11.36 -6.04
N ASP A 10 1.49 12.09 -5.12
CA ASP A 10 2.18 12.63 -3.95
C ASP A 10 2.66 11.53 -3.00
N ILE A 11 1.86 10.47 -2.82
CA ILE A 11 2.29 9.28 -2.07
C ILE A 11 3.51 8.62 -2.74
N ILE A 12 3.52 8.47 -4.07
CA ILE A 12 4.65 7.88 -4.79
C ILE A 12 5.88 8.81 -4.76
N ASN A 13 5.70 10.13 -4.82
CA ASN A 13 6.78 11.10 -4.63
C ASN A 13 7.42 10.96 -3.25
N ILE A 14 6.61 10.91 -2.19
CA ILE A 14 7.08 10.66 -0.82
C ILE A 14 7.83 9.32 -0.73
N ALA A 15 7.39 8.30 -1.46
CA ALA A 15 8.05 7.00 -1.56
C ALA A 15 9.42 7.01 -2.29
N GLY A 16 9.90 8.18 -2.73
CA GLY A 16 11.14 8.31 -3.51
C GLY A 16 10.91 8.39 -5.02
N GLY A 17 9.71 8.80 -5.44
CA GLY A 17 9.34 9.01 -6.85
C GLY A 17 8.96 7.73 -7.61
N HIS A 18 9.12 6.55 -7.00
CA HIS A 18 8.78 5.28 -7.63
C HIS A 18 8.45 4.19 -6.60
N ILE A 19 7.67 3.19 -7.03
CA ILE A 19 7.40 1.97 -6.27
C ILE A 19 7.63 0.75 -7.15
N VAL A 20 8.51 -0.14 -6.67
CA VAL A 20 8.81 -1.41 -7.32
C VAL A 20 7.76 -2.46 -6.95
N GLY A 21 6.98 -2.89 -7.94
CA GLY A 21 5.97 -3.93 -7.85
C GLY A 21 4.54 -3.41 -7.66
N ARG A 22 3.65 -3.72 -8.61
CA ARG A 22 2.21 -3.39 -8.55
C ARG A 22 1.52 -3.91 -7.30
N LYS A 23 1.87 -5.14 -6.88
CA LYS A 23 1.32 -5.74 -5.65
C LYS A 23 1.76 -4.97 -4.40
N LYS A 24 3.02 -4.50 -4.36
CA LYS A 24 3.54 -3.67 -3.25
C LYS A 24 2.76 -2.35 -3.16
N LEU A 25 2.54 -1.67 -4.30
CA LEU A 25 1.71 -0.46 -4.35
C LEU A 25 0.30 -0.73 -3.78
N GLN A 26 -0.38 -1.79 -4.23
CA GLN A 26 -1.71 -2.15 -3.74
C GLN A 26 -1.76 -2.31 -2.22
N LYS A 27 -0.73 -2.92 -1.61
CA LYS A 27 -0.66 -3.08 -0.15
C LYS A 27 -0.40 -1.77 0.56
N ILE A 28 0.53 -0.96 0.06
CA ILE A 28 0.86 0.35 0.65
C ILE A 28 -0.37 1.26 0.67
N ILE A 29 -1.05 1.39 -0.48
CA ILE A 29 -2.23 2.25 -0.59
C ILE A 29 -3.37 1.73 0.29
N TYR A 30 -3.57 0.41 0.35
CA TYR A 30 -4.56 -0.18 1.25
C TYR A 30 -4.30 0.18 2.71
N ILE A 31 -3.06 -0.01 3.19
CA ILE A 31 -2.68 0.27 4.57
C ILE A 31 -2.87 1.77 4.88
N ILE A 32 -2.41 2.66 4.00
CA ILE A 32 -2.61 4.11 4.15
C ILE A 32 -4.11 4.45 4.24
N GLN A 33 -4.94 3.85 3.38
CA GLN A 33 -6.37 4.07 3.37
C GLN A 33 -7.02 3.63 4.69
N GLN A 34 -6.60 2.48 5.25
CA GLN A 34 -7.13 2.00 6.53
C GLN A 34 -6.70 2.88 7.72
N LEU A 35 -5.50 3.48 7.66
CA LEU A 35 -4.98 4.29 8.77
C LEU A 35 -5.56 5.71 8.78
N CYS A 36 -5.54 6.41 7.65
CA CYS A 36 -5.87 7.84 7.61
C CYS A 36 -6.76 8.26 6.44
N ASN A 37 -7.07 7.34 5.53
CA ASN A 37 -7.97 7.54 4.39
C ASN A 37 -7.83 8.90 3.67
N PRO A 38 -6.65 9.19 3.06
CA PRO A 38 -6.40 10.49 2.44
C PRO A 38 -7.16 10.72 1.12
N PHE A 39 -7.89 9.72 0.61
CA PHE A 39 -8.51 9.73 -0.70
C PHE A 39 -9.90 10.36 -0.66
N ASN A 40 -10.24 11.16 -1.67
CA ASN A 40 -11.56 11.79 -1.79
C ASN A 40 -12.66 10.74 -1.93
N ASN A 41 -12.41 9.74 -2.78
CA ASN A 41 -13.22 8.53 -2.89
C ASN A 41 -12.34 7.34 -2.50
N PRO A 42 -12.58 6.70 -1.34
CA PRO A 42 -11.83 5.53 -0.93
C PRO A 42 -12.04 4.37 -1.91
N TYR A 43 -11.01 3.59 -2.16
CA TYR A 43 -11.09 2.43 -3.03
C TYR A 43 -11.79 1.27 -2.35
N GLU A 44 -12.59 0.53 -3.12
CA GLU A 44 -13.09 -0.77 -2.68
C GLU A 44 -12.02 -1.84 -2.83
N TYR A 45 -11.78 -2.60 -1.74
CA TYR A 45 -10.83 -3.71 -1.72
C TYR A 45 -11.54 -5.04 -1.52
N ARG A 46 -11.14 -6.04 -2.31
CA ARG A 46 -11.60 -7.43 -2.19
C ARG A 46 -10.45 -8.35 -1.80
N TRP A 47 -10.80 -9.46 -1.16
CA TRP A 47 -9.85 -10.51 -0.83
C TRP A 47 -9.60 -11.44 -2.02
N ASN A 48 -8.36 -11.50 -2.48
CA ASN A 48 -7.91 -12.42 -3.52
C ASN A 48 -6.86 -13.41 -2.95
N TYR A 49 -6.41 -14.37 -3.77
CA TYR A 49 -5.40 -15.35 -3.38
C TYR A 49 -4.11 -14.70 -2.81
N TYR A 50 -3.69 -13.58 -3.40
CA TYR A 50 -2.53 -12.79 -2.94
C TYR A 50 -2.90 -11.70 -1.91
N GLY A 51 -4.04 -11.82 -1.24
CA GLY A 51 -4.57 -10.86 -0.27
C GLY A 51 -5.37 -9.72 -0.92
N VAL A 52 -5.49 -8.59 -0.21
CA VAL A 52 -6.25 -7.41 -0.67
C VAL A 52 -5.81 -6.89 -2.05
N PHE A 53 -6.80 -6.52 -2.87
CA PHE A 53 -6.62 -5.91 -4.17
C PHE A 53 -7.81 -5.01 -4.51
N SER A 54 -7.54 -3.87 -5.15
CA SER A 54 -8.54 -2.98 -5.72
C SER A 54 -8.35 -2.81 -7.22
N GLU A 55 -9.38 -3.17 -7.98
CA GLU A 55 -9.45 -2.91 -9.44
C GLU A 55 -9.56 -1.41 -9.74
N GLU A 56 -10.21 -0.65 -8.86
CA GLU A 56 -10.36 0.81 -8.98
C GLU A 56 -9.00 1.49 -8.89
N LEU A 57 -8.19 1.12 -7.88
CA LEU A 57 -6.82 1.62 -7.76
C LEU A 57 -5.97 1.25 -8.99
N ALA A 58 -6.10 0.02 -9.49
CA ALA A 58 -5.37 -0.39 -10.70
C ALA A 58 -5.79 0.43 -11.93
N SER A 59 -7.09 0.72 -12.05
CA SER A 59 -7.66 1.56 -13.10
C SER A 59 -7.21 3.02 -13.00
N GLU A 60 -7.12 3.58 -11.79
CA GLU A 60 -6.63 4.94 -11.58
C GLU A 60 -5.14 5.08 -11.93
N ILE A 61 -4.30 4.10 -11.55
CA ILE A 61 -2.89 4.07 -11.99
C ILE A 61 -2.81 3.99 -13.52
N HIS A 62 -3.63 3.13 -14.15
CA HIS A 62 -3.67 3.05 -15.61
C HIS A 62 -4.08 4.38 -16.25
N THR A 63 -5.11 5.03 -15.71
CA THR A 63 -5.60 6.33 -16.15
C THR A 63 -4.52 7.40 -15.99
N GLY A 64 -3.83 7.46 -14.85
CA GLY A 64 -2.72 8.38 -14.63
C GLY A 64 -1.56 8.17 -15.62
N LYS A 65 -1.29 6.93 -16.05
CA LYS A 65 -0.34 6.66 -17.15
C LYS A 65 -0.80 7.23 -18.48
N VAL A 66 -2.08 7.07 -18.83
CA VAL A 66 -2.66 7.62 -20.06
C VAL A 66 -2.54 9.15 -20.08
N PHE A 67 -2.69 9.81 -18.94
CA PHE A 67 -2.50 11.26 -18.79
C PHE A 67 -1.04 11.71 -18.63
N GLY A 68 -0.07 10.80 -18.64
CA GLY A 68 1.35 11.14 -18.50
C GLY A 68 1.77 11.55 -17.08
N ILE A 69 0.95 11.28 -16.07
CA ILE A 69 1.28 11.54 -14.65
C ILE A 69 2.20 10.43 -14.12
N PHE A 70 1.94 9.19 -14.55
CA PHE A 70 2.74 8.03 -14.18
C PHE A 70 3.45 7.40 -15.37
N GLY A 71 4.61 6.84 -15.10
CA GLY A 71 5.34 5.95 -15.99
C GLY A 71 5.27 4.53 -15.45
N GLU A 72 5.49 3.56 -16.34
CA GLU A 72 5.68 2.18 -15.90
C GLU A 72 6.75 1.49 -16.74
N ASN A 73 7.83 1.13 -16.07
CA ASN A 73 8.92 0.35 -16.64
C ASN A 73 8.96 -1.04 -15.98
N TYR A 74 9.92 -1.87 -16.35
CA TYR A 74 10.16 -3.14 -15.68
C TYR A 74 11.65 -3.39 -15.49
N ILE A 75 11.97 -4.06 -14.38
CA ILE A 75 13.28 -4.64 -14.09
C ILE A 75 13.19 -6.12 -14.45
N ASP A 76 14.16 -6.62 -15.22
CA ASP A 76 14.29 -8.04 -15.54
C ASP A 76 15.43 -8.64 -14.70
N GLU A 77 15.07 -9.46 -13.72
CA GLU A 77 16.01 -10.16 -12.85
C GLU A 77 15.75 -11.65 -12.95
N TYR A 78 16.75 -12.41 -13.39
CA TYR A 78 16.68 -13.87 -13.51
C TYR A 78 15.47 -14.37 -14.33
N GLY A 79 15.03 -13.59 -15.33
CA GLY A 79 13.88 -13.91 -16.19
C GLY A 79 12.52 -13.54 -15.59
N TYR A 80 12.50 -12.91 -14.42
CA TYR A 80 11.28 -12.39 -13.80
C TYR A 80 11.20 -10.88 -14.02
N ARG A 81 10.07 -10.43 -14.59
CA ARG A 81 9.79 -9.01 -14.78
C ARG A 81 9.05 -8.44 -13.58
N THR A 82 9.67 -7.47 -12.93
CA THR A 82 9.05 -6.67 -11.86
C THR A 82 8.78 -5.28 -12.37
N TYR A 83 7.51 -4.88 -12.39
CA TYR A 83 7.10 -3.56 -12.89
C TYR A 83 7.36 -2.48 -11.85
N VAL A 84 7.86 -1.33 -12.30
CA VAL A 84 8.15 -0.15 -11.49
C VAL A 84 7.21 0.96 -11.93
N ILE A 85 6.41 1.47 -11.00
CA ILE A 85 5.52 2.61 -11.23
C ILE A 85 6.27 3.85 -10.74
N GLU A 86 6.42 4.85 -11.60
CA GLU A 86 7.16 6.08 -11.32
C GLU A 86 6.31 7.31 -11.60
N VAL A 87 6.60 8.41 -10.90
CA VAL A 87 6.00 9.72 -11.19
C VAL A 87 6.76 10.38 -12.35
N ILE A 88 6.04 10.79 -13.38
CA ILE A 88 6.57 11.51 -14.54
C ILE A 88 6.28 13.01 -14.45
N ASP A 89 5.07 13.36 -14.00
CA ASP A 89 4.67 14.75 -13.77
C ASP A 89 4.53 15.02 -12.26
N SER A 90 5.37 15.92 -11.74
CA SER A 90 5.36 16.39 -10.35
C SER A 90 4.73 17.78 -10.18
N SER A 91 4.14 18.35 -11.23
CA SER A 91 3.36 19.59 -11.15
C SER A 91 2.04 19.38 -10.40
N ASN A 92 1.37 20.44 -9.92
CA ASN A 92 0.08 20.37 -9.22
C ASN A 92 0.08 19.55 -7.91
N LEU A 93 1.10 19.75 -7.07
CA LEU A 93 1.21 19.15 -5.73
C LEU A 93 -0.07 19.36 -4.93
N SER A 94 -0.62 18.29 -4.34
CA SER A 94 -1.73 18.40 -3.39
C SER A 94 -1.18 18.81 -2.02
N ASP A 95 -2.06 19.29 -1.14
CA ASP A 95 -1.67 19.67 0.22
C ASP A 95 -1.18 18.48 1.07
N ILE A 96 -1.34 17.25 0.58
CA ILE A 96 -0.96 16.02 1.27
C ILE A 96 0.55 15.88 1.44
N GLU A 97 1.38 16.45 0.56
CA GLU A 97 2.84 16.47 0.78
C GLU A 97 3.26 17.23 2.05
N LYS A 98 2.40 18.14 2.54
CA LYS A 98 2.65 18.89 3.79
C LYS A 98 2.28 18.08 5.03
N ASN A 99 1.56 16.96 4.87
CA ASN A 99 1.16 16.09 5.97
C ASN A 99 2.37 15.26 6.45
N LYS A 100 3.04 15.75 7.50
CA LYS A 100 4.21 15.09 8.11
C LYS A 100 3.91 13.67 8.59
N GLN A 101 2.70 13.44 9.11
CA GLN A 101 2.30 12.12 9.62
C GLN A 101 2.18 11.12 8.48
N LEU A 102 1.45 11.48 7.42
CA LEU A 102 1.36 10.63 6.23
C LEU A 102 2.75 10.38 5.64
N LYS A 103 3.60 11.41 5.59
CA LYS A 103 4.97 11.26 5.12
C LYS A 103 5.73 10.17 5.88
N SER A 104 5.70 10.20 7.21
CA SER A 104 6.32 9.18 8.05
C SER A 104 5.72 7.79 7.83
N ILE A 105 4.40 7.68 7.63
CA ILE A 105 3.74 6.40 7.31
C ILE A 105 4.21 5.86 5.96
N VAL A 106 4.26 6.68 4.91
CA VAL A 106 4.69 6.26 3.57
C VAL A 106 6.15 5.80 3.60
N GLU A 107 7.05 6.61 4.18
CA GLU A 107 8.47 6.28 4.31
C GLU A 107 8.66 4.95 5.07
N PHE A 108 7.91 4.76 6.16
CA PHE A 108 7.89 3.52 6.92
C PHE A 108 7.46 2.34 6.05
N LEU A 109 6.31 2.42 5.37
CA LEU A 109 5.77 1.33 4.56
C LEU A 109 6.68 0.96 3.39
N VAL A 110 7.27 1.94 2.73
CA VAL A 110 8.17 1.72 1.59
C VAL A 110 9.44 0.99 2.02
N SER A 111 9.94 1.27 3.23
CA SER A 111 11.10 0.59 3.83
C SER A 111 10.86 -0.88 4.15
N LYS A 112 9.59 -1.31 4.32
CA LYS A 112 9.27 -2.68 4.67
C LYS A 112 9.38 -3.61 3.45
N GLU A 113 9.71 -4.85 3.77
CA GLU A 113 9.80 -5.94 2.81
C GLU A 113 8.39 -6.30 2.27
N PRO A 114 8.24 -6.62 0.97
CA PRO A 114 6.92 -6.88 0.37
C PRO A 114 6.05 -7.95 1.06
N ARG A 115 6.61 -9.05 1.57
CA ARG A 115 5.87 -10.09 2.29
C ARG A 115 5.40 -9.60 3.65
N VAL A 116 6.18 -8.74 4.32
CA VAL A 116 5.71 -8.07 5.56
C VAL A 116 4.49 -7.20 5.26
N LEU A 117 4.51 -6.39 4.20
CA LEU A 117 3.35 -5.59 3.77
C LEU A 117 2.15 -6.45 3.40
N GLU A 118 2.37 -7.61 2.79
CA GLU A 118 1.31 -8.58 2.49
C GLU A 118 0.65 -9.11 3.76
N VAL A 119 1.42 -9.40 4.81
CA VAL A 119 0.88 -9.84 6.10
C VAL A 119 0.18 -8.69 6.84
N ILE A 120 0.78 -7.49 6.91
CA ILE A 120 0.15 -6.31 7.56
C ILE A 120 -1.21 -6.01 6.92
N SER A 121 -1.26 -5.92 5.59
CA SER A 121 -2.52 -5.68 4.88
C SER A 121 -3.55 -6.81 5.07
N SER A 122 -3.09 -8.05 5.28
CA SER A 122 -3.97 -9.17 5.62
C SER A 122 -4.55 -9.04 7.02
N ILE A 123 -3.73 -8.68 8.01
CA ILE A 123 -4.17 -8.43 9.39
C ILE A 123 -5.23 -7.32 9.39
N MET A 124 -4.93 -6.17 8.79
CA MET A 124 -5.85 -5.02 8.75
C MET A 124 -7.15 -5.35 8.03
N TYR A 125 -7.10 -6.15 6.95
CA TYR A 125 -8.31 -6.61 6.27
C TYR A 125 -9.18 -7.44 7.18
N PHE A 126 -8.63 -8.43 7.88
CA PHE A 126 -9.42 -9.25 8.80
C PHE A 126 -9.93 -8.45 10.00
N GLN A 127 -9.15 -7.51 10.54
CA GLN A 127 -9.61 -6.57 11.57
C GLN A 127 -10.80 -5.74 11.10
N SER A 128 -10.76 -5.20 9.88
CA SER A 128 -11.87 -4.44 9.29
C SER A 128 -13.14 -5.28 9.09
N ARG A 129 -13.02 -6.61 9.11
CA ARG A 129 -14.14 -7.56 9.05
C ARG A 129 -14.62 -7.99 10.44
N GLY A 130 -14.06 -7.42 11.51
CA GLY A 130 -14.46 -7.65 12.89
C GLY A 130 -13.85 -8.89 13.52
N LEU A 131 -12.80 -9.48 12.94
CA LEU A 131 -12.11 -10.62 13.52
C LEU A 131 -11.22 -10.16 14.68
N ASP A 132 -11.19 -10.96 15.75
CA ASP A 132 -10.28 -10.74 16.86
C ASP A 132 -8.85 -11.25 16.57
N LYS A 133 -7.91 -10.99 17.48
CA LYS A 133 -6.50 -11.37 17.31
C LYS A 133 -6.31 -12.87 17.08
N LEU A 134 -7.04 -13.73 17.82
CA LEU A 134 -6.88 -15.18 17.72
C LEU A 134 -7.47 -15.70 16.41
N GLU A 135 -8.60 -15.15 15.97
CA GLU A 135 -9.21 -15.44 14.67
C GLU A 135 -8.31 -15.01 13.51
N ILE A 136 -7.69 -13.83 13.62
CA ILE A 136 -6.72 -13.32 12.63
C ILE A 136 -5.52 -14.24 12.53
N GLU A 137 -4.90 -14.62 13.65
CA GLU A 137 -3.74 -15.53 13.65
C GLU A 137 -4.11 -16.87 13.01
N LYS A 138 -5.29 -17.41 13.30
CA LYS A 138 -5.79 -18.62 12.65
C LYS A 138 -5.95 -18.44 11.14
N LYS A 139 -6.55 -17.33 10.70
CA LYS A 139 -6.74 -17.02 9.27
C LYS A 139 -5.42 -16.80 8.54
N LEU A 140 -4.44 -16.16 9.18
CA LEU A 140 -3.10 -16.00 8.64
C LEU A 140 -2.41 -17.35 8.47
N ASN A 141 -2.47 -18.24 9.47
CA ASN A 141 -1.90 -19.57 9.33
C ASN A 141 -2.57 -20.37 8.20
N GLU A 142 -3.90 -20.30 8.08
CA GLU A 142 -4.68 -20.99 7.06
C GLU A 142 -4.35 -20.48 5.64
N LEU A 143 -4.28 -19.17 5.44
CA LEU A 143 -4.22 -18.56 4.10
C LEU A 143 -2.81 -18.08 3.71
N LYS A 144 -1.95 -17.82 4.69
CA LYS A 144 -0.63 -17.21 4.56
C LYS A 144 0.45 -17.99 5.32
N GLY A 145 0.25 -19.27 5.62
CA GLY A 145 1.22 -20.08 6.39
C GLY A 145 2.63 -20.14 5.78
N HIS A 146 2.76 -19.98 4.46
CA HIS A 146 4.05 -19.86 3.76
C HIS A 146 4.80 -18.56 4.09
N LEU A 147 4.15 -17.57 4.70
CA LEU A 147 4.71 -16.32 5.20
C LEU A 147 4.82 -16.29 6.73
N SER A 148 4.67 -17.43 7.42
CA SER A 148 4.67 -17.49 8.89
C SER A 148 5.91 -16.85 9.53
N SER A 149 7.07 -16.95 8.88
CA SER A 149 8.32 -16.30 9.32
C SER A 149 8.25 -14.77 9.35
N PHE A 150 7.25 -14.16 8.71
CA PHE A 150 7.03 -12.71 8.67
C PHE A 150 5.93 -12.24 9.63
N PHE A 151 5.22 -13.15 10.31
CA PHE A 151 4.07 -12.78 11.15
C PHE A 151 4.47 -11.91 12.32
N GLU A 152 5.50 -12.28 13.06
CA GLU A 152 6.01 -11.50 14.20
C GLU A 152 6.41 -10.08 13.76
N CYS A 153 7.22 -9.99 12.69
CA CYS A 153 7.63 -8.71 12.12
C CYS A 153 6.43 -7.85 11.67
N ALA A 154 5.38 -8.47 11.10
CA ALA A 154 4.19 -7.77 10.67
C ALA A 154 3.34 -7.24 11.85
N PHE A 155 3.21 -8.01 12.94
CA PHE A 155 2.51 -7.53 14.14
C PHE A 155 3.26 -6.37 14.79
N THR A 156 4.59 -6.48 14.95
CA THR A 156 5.41 -5.37 15.46
C THR A 156 5.31 -4.14 14.56
N ALA A 157 5.38 -4.31 13.24
CA ALA A 157 5.24 -3.20 12.30
C ALA A 157 3.83 -2.57 12.35
N GLN A 158 2.79 -3.34 12.66
CA GLN A 158 1.44 -2.80 12.86
C GLN A 158 1.36 -1.93 14.13
N GLU A 159 1.98 -2.36 15.23
CA GLU A 159 2.06 -1.56 16.47
C GLU A 159 2.85 -0.26 16.22
N GLU A 160 3.97 -0.32 15.50
CA GLU A 160 4.74 0.86 15.07
C GLU A 160 3.87 1.83 14.25
N LEU A 161 3.01 1.33 13.37
CA LEU A 161 2.08 2.16 12.59
C LEU A 161 1.03 2.86 13.47
N GLN A 162 0.51 2.20 14.51
CA GLN A 162 -0.42 2.81 15.46
C GLN A 162 0.23 3.95 16.25
N ILE A 163 1.50 3.79 16.64
CA ILE A 163 2.28 4.85 17.28
C ILE A 163 2.45 6.05 16.33
N LEU A 164 2.76 5.80 15.05
CA LEU A 164 2.85 6.86 14.03
C LEU A 164 1.51 7.57 13.81
N MET A 165 0.39 6.86 14.00
CA MET A 165 -0.96 7.44 13.96
C MET A 165 -1.31 8.27 15.21
N GLY A 166 -0.52 8.18 16.28
CA GLY A 166 -0.80 8.82 17.57
C GLY A 166 -1.90 8.11 18.37
N GLU A 167 -2.12 6.82 18.12
CA GLU A 167 -3.20 6.03 18.70
C GLU A 167 -2.79 5.23 19.96
N VAL A 168 -1.63 5.54 20.56
CA VAL A 168 -1.12 4.89 21.80
C VAL A 168 -0.59 5.92 22.79
#